data_AF-A0A2U1L5N6-F1
#
_entry.id   AF-A0A2U1L5N6-F1
#
_cell.length_a   1.000
_cell.length_b   1.000
_cell.length_c   1.000
_cell.angle_alpha   90.00
_cell.angle_beta   90.00
_cell.angle_gamma   90.00
#
_symmetry.space_group_name_H-M   'P 1'
#
loop_
_entity.id
_entity.type
_entity.pdbx_description
1 polymer ?
#
loop_
_entity_poly.entity_id
_entity_poly.type
_entity_poly.pdbx_seq_one_letter_code
_entity_poly.pdbx_strand_id
1 'polypeptide(L)'
;MASLNDEINWFKKVACNFHVSLTSVIPQNANVKYCSFLESLTSSEVENTVAISVFWAIEAVYQESFAHCLEDGNKIPQELQETCERWGNEGFGSHCKLLRDISDRCLQKASPEVIAQAEVFFHRVLKHEVEFWNMSVVEP
;
A
#
# COMPACT_ATOMS: atom_id res chain seq x y z
N MET A 1 2.76 7.29 14.66
CA MET A 1 2.45 6.95 13.26
C MET A 1 3.24 7.92 12.41
N ALA A 2 4.09 7.40 11.53
CA ALA A 2 4.72 8.25 10.52
C ALA A 2 3.58 8.80 9.66
N SER A 3 3.44 10.12 9.60
CA SER A 3 2.61 10.74 8.58
C SER A 3 3.23 10.43 7.21
N LEU A 4 2.46 10.45 6.11
CA LEU A 4 3.01 10.32 4.75
C LEU A 4 4.22 11.26 4.51
N ASN A 5 4.24 12.42 5.18
CA ASN A 5 5.37 13.34 5.16
C ASN A 5 6.65 12.75 5.81
N ASP A 6 6.52 12.04 6.92
CA ASP A 6 7.63 11.35 7.57
C ASP A 6 8.14 10.18 6.72
N GLU A 7 7.24 9.48 6.02
CA GLU A 7 7.61 8.44 5.06
C GLU A 7 8.39 9.01 3.88
N ILE A 8 7.95 10.12 3.29
CA ILE A 8 8.67 10.81 2.21
C ILE A 8 10.07 11.22 2.68
N ASN A 9 10.19 11.76 3.90
CA ASN A 9 11.49 12.14 4.45
C ASN A 9 12.40 10.94 4.69
N TRP A 10 11.83 9.81 5.11
CA TRP A 10 12.56 8.56 5.22
C TRP A 10 13.03 8.04 3.86
N PHE A 11 12.17 8.00 2.84
CA PHE A 11 12.56 7.59 1.49
C PHE A 11 13.73 8.43 0.95
N LYS A 12 13.76 9.74 1.21
CA LYS A 12 14.90 10.61 0.85
C LYS A 12 16.19 10.21 1.56
N LYS A 13 16.11 9.88 2.85
CA LYS A 13 17.26 9.41 3.65
C LYS A 13 17.77 8.06 3.14
N VAL A 14 16.87 7.11 2.89
CA VAL A 14 17.22 5.78 2.34
C VAL A 14 17.85 5.92 0.98
N ALA A 15 17.26 6.70 0.07
CA ALA A 15 17.82 6.94 -1.25
C ALA A 15 19.26 7.48 -1.19
N CYS A 16 19.53 8.41 -0.25
CA CYS A 16 20.89 8.90 -0.01
C CYS A 16 21.84 7.79 0.44
N ASN A 17 21.42 6.96 1.42
CA ASN A 17 22.24 5.86 1.95
C ASN A 17 22.56 4.80 0.89
N PHE A 18 21.62 4.51 0.00
CA PHE A 18 21.79 3.55 -1.09
C PHE A 18 22.34 4.19 -2.38
N HIS A 19 22.74 5.47 -2.35
CA HIS A 19 23.25 6.21 -3.50
C HIS A 19 22.29 6.22 -4.71
N VAL A 20 20.98 6.21 -4.44
CA VAL A 20 19.92 6.30 -5.44
C VAL A 20 19.50 7.76 -5.62
N SER A 21 19.55 8.26 -6.84
CA SER A 21 19.01 9.58 -7.17
C SER A 21 17.54 9.48 -7.55
N LEU A 22 16.65 9.89 -6.63
CA LEU A 22 15.19 9.86 -6.83
C LEU A 22 14.72 10.65 -8.08
N THR A 23 15.45 11.69 -8.48
CA THR A 23 15.12 12.49 -9.69
C THR A 23 15.52 11.79 -10.99
N SER A 24 16.38 10.77 -10.92
CA SER A 24 16.80 9.97 -12.08
C SER A 24 16.01 8.67 -12.24
N VAL A 25 15.21 8.29 -11.24
CA VAL A 25 14.38 7.09 -11.31
C VAL A 25 13.26 7.32 -12.32
N ILE A 26 13.22 6.49 -13.36
CA ILE A 26 12.16 6.53 -14.38
C ILE A 26 10.99 5.66 -13.89
N PRO A 27 9.78 6.20 -13.71
CA PRO A 27 8.62 5.41 -13.34
C PRO A 27 8.35 4.33 -14.39
N GLN A 28 8.33 3.07 -13.98
CA GLN A 28 7.95 1.98 -14.86
C GLN A 28 6.44 1.98 -15.14
N ASN A 29 6.01 1.22 -16.13
CA ASN A 29 4.61 1.18 -16.57
C ASN A 29 3.64 0.79 -15.45
N ALA A 30 4.02 -0.13 -14.54
CA ALA A 30 3.16 -0.51 -13.41
C ALA A 30 2.95 0.66 -12.44
N ASN A 31 4.01 1.46 -12.15
CA ASN A 31 3.89 2.68 -11.35
C ASN A 31 2.92 3.69 -11.98
N VAL A 32 3.10 3.97 -13.27
CA VAL A 32 2.25 4.94 -13.99
C VAL A 32 0.79 4.51 -13.96
N LYS A 33 0.52 3.24 -14.27
CA LYS A 33 -0.84 2.69 -14.24
C LYS A 33 -1.46 2.74 -12.84
N TYR A 34 -0.68 2.43 -11.81
CA TYR A 34 -1.17 2.45 -10.45
C TYR A 34 -1.50 3.90 -10.02
N CYS A 35 -0.62 4.87 -10.27
CA CYS A 35 -0.89 6.27 -9.99
C CYS A 35 -2.14 6.78 -10.72
N SER A 36 -2.31 6.48 -12.01
CA SER A 36 -3.53 6.86 -12.75
C SER A 36 -4.80 6.21 -12.20
N PHE A 37 -4.71 4.97 -11.69
CA PHE A 37 -5.83 4.35 -10.98
C PHE A 37 -6.15 5.07 -9.67
N LEU A 38 -5.14 5.45 -8.88
CA LEU A 38 -5.33 6.23 -7.65
C LEU A 38 -5.92 7.62 -7.93
N GLU A 39 -5.50 8.29 -9.00
CA GLU A 39 -6.08 9.56 -9.43
C GLU A 39 -7.58 9.40 -9.78
N SER A 40 -7.94 8.31 -10.47
CA SER A 40 -9.35 8.02 -10.81
C SER A 40 -10.25 7.85 -9.57
N LEU A 41 -9.68 7.43 -8.45
CA LEU A 41 -10.38 7.28 -7.17
C LEU A 41 -10.68 8.60 -6.46
N THR A 42 -10.06 9.70 -6.87
CA THR A 42 -10.31 11.03 -6.31
C THR A 42 -11.48 11.76 -6.98
N SER A 43 -12.08 11.14 -8.01
CA SER A 43 -13.28 11.68 -8.65
C SER A 43 -14.44 11.75 -7.67
N SER A 44 -15.23 12.82 -7.73
CA SER A 44 -16.48 12.95 -6.96
C SER A 44 -17.54 11.91 -7.30
N GLU A 45 -17.35 11.17 -8.41
CA GLU A 45 -18.23 10.07 -8.83
C GLU A 45 -17.95 8.76 -8.06
N VAL A 46 -16.85 8.69 -7.33
CA VAL A 46 -16.50 7.51 -6.53
C VAL A 46 -17.14 7.63 -5.15
N GLU A 47 -17.97 6.64 -4.83
CA GLU A 47 -18.61 6.56 -3.52
C GLU A 47 -17.59 6.43 -2.39
N ASN A 48 -17.82 7.12 -1.29
CA ASN A 48 -16.89 7.12 -0.15
C ASN A 48 -16.64 5.71 0.40
N THR A 49 -17.65 4.82 0.35
CA THR A 49 -17.52 3.41 0.73
C THR A 49 -16.52 2.67 -0.16
N VAL A 50 -16.48 2.96 -1.46
CA VAL A 50 -15.51 2.37 -2.38
C VAL A 50 -14.11 2.91 -2.07
N ALA A 51 -13.99 4.23 -1.93
CA ALA A 51 -12.71 4.88 -1.65
C ALA A 51 -12.06 4.37 -0.35
N ILE A 52 -12.82 4.27 0.75
CA ILE A 52 -12.29 3.80 2.03
C ILE A 52 -11.92 2.31 2.00
N SER A 53 -12.62 1.49 1.21
CA SER A 53 -12.32 0.07 1.05
C SER A 53 -11.04 -0.14 0.24
N VAL A 54 -10.83 0.67 -0.80
CA VAL A 54 -9.57 0.68 -1.54
C VAL A 54 -8.42 1.18 -0.67
N PHE A 55 -8.63 2.26 0.10
CA PHE A 55 -7.58 2.80 0.98
C PHE A 55 -7.14 1.76 2.01
N TRP A 56 -8.09 1.06 2.66
CA TRP A 56 -7.77 -0.07 3.52
C TRP A 56 -6.95 -1.14 2.80
N ALA A 57 -7.33 -1.53 1.59
CA ALA A 57 -6.66 -2.60 0.86
C ALA A 57 -5.19 -2.29 0.54
N ILE A 58 -4.88 -1.04 0.15
CA ILE A 58 -3.52 -0.59 -0.15
C ILE A 58 -2.64 -0.71 1.11
N GLU A 59 -3.12 -0.17 2.23
CA GLU A 59 -2.40 -0.19 3.52
C GLU A 59 -2.23 -1.64 4.03
N ALA A 60 -3.28 -2.46 3.91
CA ALA A 60 -3.28 -3.85 4.37
C ALA A 60 -2.29 -4.73 3.59
N VAL A 61 -2.14 -4.53 2.28
CA VAL A 61 -1.17 -5.30 1.49
C VAL A 61 0.26 -5.03 1.95
N TYR A 62 0.60 -3.78 2.24
CA TYR A 62 1.91 -3.44 2.81
C TYR A 62 2.08 -4.05 4.20
N GLN A 63 1.06 -3.95 5.05
CA GLN A 63 1.14 -4.49 6.41
C GLN A 63 1.34 -6.01 6.41
N GLU A 64 0.57 -6.75 5.62
CA GLU A 64 0.70 -8.22 5.52
C GLU A 64 2.07 -8.60 4.96
N SER A 65 2.53 -7.91 3.91
CA SER A 65 3.83 -8.18 3.26
C SER A 65 5.00 -8.01 4.22
N PHE A 66 4.96 -7.00 5.10
CA PHE A 66 6.06 -6.68 6.02
C PHE A 66 5.87 -7.26 7.44
N ALA A 67 4.68 -7.68 7.84
CA ALA A 67 4.47 -8.35 9.13
C ALA A 67 5.26 -9.65 9.21
N HIS A 68 5.24 -10.43 8.15
CA HIS A 68 6.00 -11.67 8.05
C HIS A 68 7.50 -11.44 8.14
N CYS A 69 8.00 -10.27 7.75
CA CYS A 69 9.42 -9.96 7.88
C CYS A 69 9.87 -10.00 9.36
N LEU A 70 9.04 -9.52 10.28
CA LEU A 70 9.42 -9.40 11.69
C LEU A 70 9.26 -10.70 12.48
N GLU A 71 8.78 -11.78 11.86
CA GLU A 71 8.65 -13.08 12.52
C GLU A 71 10.00 -13.74 12.81
N ASP A 72 10.05 -14.50 13.90
CA ASP A 72 11.24 -15.23 14.32
C ASP A 72 11.71 -16.21 13.24
N GLY A 73 13.01 -16.17 12.92
CA GLY A 73 13.64 -17.07 11.95
C GLY A 73 13.80 -16.51 10.54
N ASN A 74 13.29 -15.30 10.26
CA ASN A 74 13.55 -14.61 9.00
C ASN A 74 15.00 -14.13 8.89
N LYS A 75 15.49 -14.07 7.64
CA LYS A 75 16.83 -13.60 7.29
C LYS A 75 16.76 -12.32 6.48
N ILE A 76 16.36 -11.24 7.13
CA ILE A 76 16.30 -9.92 6.49
C ILE A 76 17.70 -9.30 6.53
N PRO A 77 18.20 -8.79 5.39
CA PRO A 77 19.40 -7.97 5.38
C PRO A 77 19.27 -6.80 6.36
N GLN A 78 20.30 -6.54 7.17
CA GLN A 78 20.25 -5.49 8.20
C GLN A 78 19.85 -4.11 7.63
N GLU A 79 20.26 -3.82 6.40
CA GLU A 79 19.94 -2.60 5.66
C GLU A 79 18.44 -2.44 5.31
N LEU A 80 17.67 -3.53 5.34
CA LEU A 80 16.22 -3.55 5.12
C LEU A 80 15.41 -3.66 6.42
N GLN A 81 16.06 -3.74 7.58
CA GLN A 81 15.35 -3.92 8.85
C GLN A 81 14.41 -2.74 9.16
N GLU A 82 14.84 -1.50 8.93
CA GLU A 82 13.99 -0.32 9.15
C GLU A 82 12.74 -0.32 8.24
N THR A 83 12.89 -0.84 7.02
CA THR A 83 11.78 -1.03 6.06
C THR A 83 10.73 -1.97 6.64
N CYS A 84 11.17 -3.12 7.16
CA CYS A 84 10.28 -4.10 7.78
C CYS A 84 9.63 -3.56 9.06
N GLU A 85 10.37 -2.81 9.88
CA GLU A 85 9.81 -2.19 11.08
C GLU A 85 8.76 -1.13 10.75
N ARG A 86 8.80 -0.45 9.60
CA ARG A 86 7.83 0.62 9.26
C ARG A 86 6.43 0.11 8.99
N TRP A 87 6.31 -0.94 8.20
CA TRP A 87 5.01 -1.48 7.78
C TRP A 87 4.66 -2.79 8.51
N GLY A 88 5.63 -3.48 9.10
CA GLY A 88 5.39 -4.71 9.85
C GLY A 88 5.04 -4.52 11.33
N ASN A 89 5.24 -3.33 11.90
CA ASN A 89 5.02 -3.11 13.34
C ASN A 89 3.54 -3.16 13.75
N GLU A 90 3.30 -3.45 15.04
CA GLU A 90 1.96 -3.51 15.65
C GLU A 90 1.17 -2.20 15.51
N GLY A 91 1.85 -1.05 15.52
CA GLY A 91 1.21 0.26 15.37
C GLY A 91 0.59 0.44 13.98
N PHE A 92 1.28 0.02 12.93
CA PHE A 92 0.75 0.03 11.56
C PHE A 92 -0.32 -1.04 11.36
N GLY A 93 -0.15 -2.23 11.96
CA GLY A 93 -1.21 -3.25 12.04
C GLY A 93 -2.51 -2.73 12.68
N SER A 94 -2.39 -1.97 13.77
CA SER A 94 -3.52 -1.33 14.45
C SER A 94 -4.18 -0.26 13.57
N HIS A 95 -3.40 0.48 12.79
CA HIS A 95 -3.92 1.45 11.81
C HIS A 95 -4.72 0.74 10.70
N CYS A 96 -4.17 -0.31 10.10
CA CYS A 96 -4.86 -1.10 9.08
C CYS A 96 -6.15 -1.72 9.61
N LYS A 97 -6.15 -2.22 10.84
CA LYS A 97 -7.35 -2.73 11.52
C LYS A 97 -8.42 -1.65 11.68
N LEU A 98 -8.04 -0.44 12.08
CA LEU A 98 -8.98 0.68 12.19
C LEU A 98 -9.62 1.02 10.83
N LEU A 99 -8.83 1.04 9.76
CA LEU A 99 -9.34 1.27 8.40
C LEU A 99 -10.30 0.17 7.97
N ARG A 100 -9.98 -1.09 8.26
CA ARG A 100 -10.87 -2.24 8.02
C ARG A 100 -12.20 -2.05 8.72
N ASP A 101 -12.17 -1.75 10.02
CA ASP A 101 -13.39 -1.59 10.82
C ASP A 101 -14.25 -0.41 10.31
N ILE A 102 -13.65 0.64 9.75
CA ILE A 102 -14.38 1.72 9.08
C ILE A 102 -15.00 1.22 7.77
N SER A 103 -14.22 0.57 6.91
CA SER A 103 -14.67 0.01 5.63
C SER A 103 -15.82 -0.97 5.81
N ASP A 104 -15.70 -1.93 6.74
CA ASP A 104 -16.72 -2.94 7.04
C ASP A 104 -18.05 -2.28 7.44
N ARG A 105 -18.01 -1.24 8.29
CA ARG A 105 -19.22 -0.50 8.70
C ARG A 105 -19.85 0.27 7.55
N CYS A 106 -19.06 0.78 6.61
CA CYS A 106 -19.55 1.44 5.40
C CYS A 106 -20.21 0.43 4.46
N LEU A 107 -19.56 -0.72 4.22
CA LEU A 107 -20.06 -1.79 3.37
C LEU A 107 -21.36 -2.41 3.89
N GLN A 108 -21.49 -2.60 5.22
CA GLN A 108 -22.72 -3.10 5.84
C GLN A 108 -23.95 -2.23 5.59
N LYS A 109 -23.76 -0.94 5.27
CA LYS A 109 -24.84 0.02 5.02
C LYS A 109 -25.00 0.36 3.53
N ALA A 110 -24.12 -0.17 2.69
CA ALA A 110 -24.07 0.16 1.28
C ALA A 110 -25.11 -0.64 0.48
N SER A 111 -25.49 -0.11 -0.69
CA SER A 111 -26.34 -0.87 -1.61
C SER A 111 -25.55 -2.01 -2.25
N PRO A 112 -26.22 -3.04 -2.80
CA PRO A 112 -25.55 -4.13 -3.51
C PRO A 112 -24.66 -3.64 -4.67
N GLU A 113 -25.06 -2.57 -5.37
CA GLU A 113 -24.28 -1.97 -6.45
C GLU A 113 -22.97 -1.39 -5.95
N VAL A 114 -22.99 -0.68 -4.82
CA VAL A 114 -21.80 -0.09 -4.20
C VAL A 114 -20.87 -1.19 -3.65
N ILE A 115 -21.41 -2.26 -3.09
CA ILE A 115 -20.62 -3.42 -2.64
C ILE A 115 -19.92 -4.08 -3.82
N ALA A 116 -20.64 -4.33 -4.92
CA ALA A 116 -20.07 -4.91 -6.13
C ALA A 116 -18.98 -3.99 -6.74
N GLN A 117 -19.20 -2.67 -6.72
CA GLN A 117 -18.20 -1.70 -7.15
C GLN A 117 -16.96 -1.75 -6.25
N ALA A 118 -17.13 -1.79 -4.92
CA ALA A 118 -16.01 -1.89 -3.98
C ALA A 118 -15.18 -3.15 -4.22
N GLU A 119 -15.81 -4.29 -4.48
CA GLU A 119 -15.14 -5.55 -4.82
C GLU A 119 -14.33 -5.44 -6.12
N VAL A 120 -14.90 -4.84 -7.18
CA VAL A 120 -14.18 -4.61 -8.44
C VAL A 120 -12.93 -3.77 -8.22
N PHE A 121 -13.03 -2.70 -7.44
CA PHE A 121 -11.90 -1.83 -7.16
C PHE A 121 -10.87 -2.48 -6.24
N PHE A 122 -11.31 -3.28 -5.26
CA PHE A 122 -10.45 -4.11 -4.42
C PHE A 122 -9.62 -5.08 -5.27
N HIS A 123 -10.23 -5.80 -6.21
CA HIS A 123 -9.49 -6.66 -7.14
C HIS A 123 -8.50 -5.90 -8.03
N ARG A 124 -8.84 -4.67 -8.45
CA ARG A 124 -7.91 -3.82 -9.20
C ARG A 124 -6.70 -3.41 -8.38
N VAL A 125 -6.88 -3.08 -7.10
CA VAL A 125 -5.77 -2.82 -6.16
C VAL A 125 -4.84 -4.02 -6.12
N LEU A 126 -5.35 -5.22 -5.84
CA LEU A 126 -4.52 -6.42 -5.75
C LEU A 126 -3.74 -6.70 -7.04
N LYS A 127 -4.36 -6.47 -8.21
CA LYS A 127 -3.67 -6.59 -9.49
C LYS A 127 -2.53 -5.57 -9.63
N HIS A 128 -2.77 -4.32 -9.25
CA HIS A 128 -1.75 -3.27 -9.28
C HIS A 128 -0.61 -3.56 -8.30
N GLU A 129 -0.92 -4.06 -7.10
CA GLU A 129 0.09 -4.50 -6.12
C GLU A 129 0.96 -5.61 -6.69
N VAL A 130 0.39 -6.67 -7.28
CA VAL A 130 1.18 -7.74 -7.90
C VAL A 130 2.07 -7.21 -9.03
N GLU A 131 1.55 -6.35 -9.90
CA GLU A 131 2.34 -5.71 -10.96
C GLU A 131 3.47 -4.83 -10.38
N PHE A 132 3.23 -4.15 -9.25
CA PHE A 132 4.21 -3.33 -8.55
C PHE A 132 5.34 -4.19 -7.94
N TRP A 133 5.00 -5.24 -7.20
CA TRP A 133 5.98 -6.16 -6.62
C TRP A 133 6.85 -6.83 -7.69
N ASN A 134 6.25 -7.22 -8.81
CA ASN A 134 6.97 -7.85 -9.92
C ASN A 134 8.03 -6.95 -10.57
N MET A 135 7.97 -5.62 -10.43
CA MET A 135 9.04 -4.73 -10.93
C MET A 135 10.37 -4.91 -10.17
N SER A 136 10.32 -5.43 -8.95
CA SER A 136 11.46 -5.57 -8.04
C SER A 136 12.00 -7.00 -7.97
N VAL A 137 11.32 -7.95 -8.61
CA VAL A 137 11.80 -9.33 -8.73
C VAL A 137 12.79 -9.40 -9.88
N VAL A 138 14.01 -9.84 -9.60
CA VAL A 138 14.97 -10.18 -10.65
C VAL A 138 14.57 -11.55 -11.19
N GLU A 139 14.22 -11.66 -12.48
CA GLU A 139 14.10 -12.97 -13.12
C GLU A 139 15.46 -13.70 -12.99
N PRO A 140 15.47 -14.97 -12.53
CA PRO A 140 16.70 -15.73 -12.30
C PRO A 140 17.50 -16.00 -13.57
#